data_AF-A0A1A7R7R0-F1
#
_entry.id   AF-A0A1A7R7R0-F1
#
_cell.length_a   1.000
_cell.length_b   1.000
_cell.length_c   1.000
_cell.angle_alpha   90.00
_cell.angle_beta   90.00
_cell.angle_gamma   90.00
#
_symmetry.space_group_name_H-M   'P 1'
#
loop_
_entity.id
_entity.type
_entity.pdbx_description
1 polymer ?
#
loop_
_entity_poly.entity_id
_entity_poly.type
_entity_poly.pdbx_seq_one_letter_code
_entity_poly.pdbx_strand_id
1 'polypeptide(L)'
;MGLGYGAGAGGFLIICFAILVLFIVIAIWLSWNNWYKKQKNRPYKVNAALKIGLSGVLFFPLFVAVTLGLFVISGLRSDYVEWQYQKKIYIQLQEPLKFGEVVLPEGTWINRSFETDYSLEQMTDIRQGLTSARFPQPVQLAGFDVIAFELHRHLLLELVHDQTVMMNNQKEICPAGWLLELSGADYPSTAQLYSLNFDWFTPSRWHPINCFDGEGIVVLKSKNYL
;
A
#
# COMPACT_ATOMS: atom_id res chain seq x y z
N MET A 1 1.49 -7.80 1.91
CA MET A 1 1.34 -7.97 3.38
C MET A 1 0.02 -8.69 3.59
N GLY A 2 0.04 -10.01 3.85
CA GLY A 2 -1.16 -10.88 3.71
C GLY A 2 -1.59 -11.63 4.98
N LEU A 3 -1.04 -11.28 6.15
CA LEU A 3 -1.21 -12.09 7.36
C LEU A 3 -2.37 -11.64 8.27
N GLY A 4 -2.91 -10.44 8.09
CA GLY A 4 -4.02 -9.93 8.92
C GLY A 4 -5.40 -10.41 8.47
N TYR A 5 -5.65 -10.46 7.16
CA TYR A 5 -6.99 -10.76 6.62
C TYR A 5 -7.31 -12.28 6.60
N GLY A 6 -6.28 -13.13 6.45
CA GLY A 6 -6.46 -14.59 6.45
C GLY A 6 -6.85 -15.16 7.81
N ALA A 7 -6.31 -14.60 8.90
CA ALA A 7 -6.61 -15.05 10.26
C ALA A 7 -8.05 -14.71 10.70
N GLY A 8 -8.55 -13.53 10.32
CA GLY A 8 -9.93 -13.12 10.59
C GLY A 8 -10.96 -13.96 9.83
N ALA A 9 -10.72 -14.23 8.55
CA ALA A 9 -11.59 -15.09 7.75
C ALA A 9 -11.59 -16.55 8.24
N GLY A 10 -10.43 -17.07 8.63
CA GLY A 10 -10.30 -18.42 9.21
C GLY A 10 -11.05 -18.57 10.54
N GLY A 11 -10.92 -17.58 11.44
CA GLY A 11 -11.66 -17.57 12.72
C GLY A 11 -13.18 -17.53 12.54
N PHE A 12 -13.67 -16.71 11.59
CA PHE A 12 -15.09 -16.63 11.26
C PHE A 12 -15.64 -17.97 10.76
N LEU A 13 -14.91 -18.65 9.87
CA LEU A 13 -15.29 -19.97 9.34
C LEU A 13 -15.36 -21.03 10.45
N ILE A 14 -14.42 -21.03 11.39
CA ILE A 14 -14.42 -21.94 12.54
C ILE A 14 -15.65 -21.71 13.43
N ILE A 15 -15.99 -20.46 13.70
CA ILE A 15 -17.19 -20.11 14.49
C ILE A 15 -18.45 -20.54 13.74
N CYS A 16 -18.54 -20.29 12.43
CA CYS A 16 -19.68 -20.73 11.63
C CYS A 16 -19.82 -22.26 11.64
N PHE A 17 -18.72 -22.99 11.53
CA PHE A 17 -18.72 -24.45 11.59
C PHE A 17 -19.18 -24.95 12.97
N ALA A 18 -18.70 -24.35 14.06
CA ALA A 18 -19.13 -24.69 15.42
C ALA A 18 -20.64 -24.46 15.64
N ILE A 19 -21.17 -23.34 15.12
CA ILE A 19 -22.61 -23.02 15.17
C ILE A 19 -23.44 -24.04 14.38
N LEU A 20 -22.99 -24.42 13.18
CA LEU A 20 -23.67 -25.42 12.35
C LEU A 20 -23.70 -26.79 13.04
N VAL A 21 -22.58 -27.24 13.61
CA VAL A 21 -22.52 -28.48 14.39
C VAL A 21 -23.48 -28.44 15.58
N LEU A 22 -23.55 -27.31 16.29
CA LEU A 22 -24.47 -27.12 17.41
C LEU A 22 -25.94 -27.23 16.98
N PHE A 23 -26.33 -26.61 15.86
CA PHE A 23 -27.68 -26.76 15.31
C PHE A 23 -28.01 -28.19 14.91
N ILE A 24 -27.05 -28.92 14.32
CA ILE A 24 -27.23 -30.34 13.96
C ILE A 24 -27.45 -31.21 15.20
N VAL A 25 -26.62 -31.05 16.24
CA VAL A 25 -26.74 -31.81 17.49
C VAL A 25 -28.10 -31.56 18.17
N ILE A 26 -28.54 -30.29 18.23
CA ILE A 26 -29.85 -29.92 18.78
C ILE A 26 -30.98 -30.52 17.94
N ALA A 27 -30.89 -30.47 16.61
CA ALA A 27 -31.91 -31.03 15.72
C ALA A 27 -32.02 -32.56 15.87
N ILE A 28 -30.89 -33.27 15.99
CA ILE A 28 -30.85 -34.72 16.23
C ILE A 28 -31.48 -35.05 17.58
N TRP A 29 -31.08 -34.36 18.65
CA TRP A 29 -31.59 -34.61 20.00
C TRP A 29 -33.10 -34.34 20.11
N LEU A 30 -33.58 -33.22 19.54
CA LEU A 30 -35.00 -32.89 19.51
C LEU A 30 -35.81 -33.87 18.65
N SER A 31 -35.25 -34.34 17.52
CA SER A 31 -35.88 -35.37 16.67
C SER A 31 -36.05 -36.69 17.41
N TRP A 32 -35.01 -37.13 18.14
CA TRP A 32 -35.05 -38.36 18.93
C TRP A 32 -36.03 -38.27 20.10
N ASN A 33 -36.00 -37.18 20.87
CA ASN A 33 -36.95 -36.94 21.97
C ASN A 33 -38.41 -36.87 21.46
N ASN A 34 -38.64 -36.24 20.31
CA ASN A 34 -39.96 -36.17 19.70
C ASN A 34 -40.42 -37.54 19.18
N TRP A 35 -39.53 -38.36 18.61
CA TRP A 35 -39.84 -39.73 18.20
C TRP A 35 -40.22 -40.62 19.39
N TYR A 36 -39.48 -40.53 20.49
CA TYR A 36 -39.78 -41.25 21.73
C TYR A 36 -41.15 -40.86 22.32
N LYS A 37 -41.46 -39.55 22.34
CA LYS A 37 -42.78 -39.05 22.78
C LYS A 37 -43.92 -39.49 21.87
N LYS A 38 -43.70 -39.55 20.55
CA LYS A 38 -44.68 -40.04 19.56
C LYS A 38 -45.00 -41.53 19.74
N GLN A 39 -44.03 -42.34 20.19
CA GLN A 39 -44.30 -43.74 20.55
C GLN A 39 -45.19 -43.85 21.79
N LYS A 40 -45.10 -42.91 22.73
CA LYS A 40 -45.81 -42.96 24.02
C LYS A 40 -47.22 -42.35 23.99
N ASN A 41 -47.50 -41.38 23.12
CA ASN A 41 -48.80 -40.68 23.02
C ASN A 41 -49.20 -40.39 21.56
N ARG A 42 -50.44 -40.75 21.15
CA ARG A 42 -51.11 -40.27 19.92
C ARG A 42 -52.35 -39.45 20.33
N PRO A 43 -52.67 -38.30 19.67
CA PRO A 43 -52.04 -37.70 18.51
C PRO A 43 -50.91 -36.72 18.88
N TYR A 44 -49.83 -36.71 18.08
CA TYR A 44 -48.61 -35.95 18.37
C TYR A 44 -48.40 -34.80 17.36
N LYS A 45 -48.26 -33.57 17.86
CA LYS A 45 -47.91 -32.38 17.06
C LYS A 45 -46.42 -32.11 17.14
N VAL A 46 -45.80 -31.84 15.99
CA VAL A 46 -44.37 -31.51 15.89
C VAL A 46 -44.07 -30.20 16.64
N ASN A 47 -43.07 -30.23 17.52
CA ASN A 47 -42.63 -29.07 18.30
C ASN A 47 -42.14 -27.94 17.36
N ALA A 48 -42.62 -26.71 17.58
CA ALA A 48 -42.18 -25.51 16.84
C ALA A 48 -40.66 -25.30 16.91
N ALA A 49 -40.02 -25.63 18.04
CA ALA A 49 -38.57 -25.54 18.20
C ALA A 49 -37.80 -26.47 17.23
N LEU A 50 -38.33 -27.66 16.94
CA LEU A 50 -37.72 -28.57 15.97
C LEU A 50 -37.83 -28.02 14.54
N LYS A 51 -38.96 -27.39 14.21
CA LYS A 51 -39.15 -26.74 12.90
C LYS A 51 -38.18 -25.57 12.72
N ILE A 52 -37.98 -24.76 13.76
CA ILE A 52 -37.02 -23.65 13.75
C ILE A 52 -35.59 -24.18 13.62
N GLY A 53 -35.21 -25.22 14.36
CA GLY A 53 -33.89 -25.85 14.26
C GLY A 53 -33.59 -26.40 12.87
N LEU A 54 -34.52 -27.15 12.27
CA LEU A 54 -34.39 -27.67 10.89
C LEU A 54 -34.31 -26.56 9.85
N SER A 55 -35.11 -25.51 10.01
CA SER A 55 -35.05 -24.31 9.15
C SER A 55 -33.67 -23.64 9.26
N GLY A 56 -33.15 -23.48 10.48
CA GLY A 56 -31.82 -22.92 10.74
C GLY A 56 -30.72 -23.69 10.02
N VAL A 57 -30.70 -25.03 10.12
CA VAL A 57 -29.72 -25.88 9.41
C VAL A 57 -29.79 -25.72 7.89
N LEU A 58 -30.99 -25.56 7.34
CA LEU A 58 -31.20 -25.37 5.90
C LEU A 58 -30.75 -23.99 5.40
N PHE A 59 -31.01 -22.93 6.17
CA PHE A 59 -30.66 -21.56 5.78
C PHE A 59 -29.23 -21.17 6.14
N PHE A 60 -28.58 -21.87 7.08
CA PHE A 60 -27.23 -21.55 7.52
C PHE A 60 -26.17 -21.60 6.40
N PRO A 61 -26.14 -22.61 5.50
CA PRO A 61 -25.21 -22.61 4.36
C PRO A 61 -25.41 -21.41 3.43
N LEU A 62 -26.67 -20.99 3.23
CA LEU A 62 -26.98 -19.80 2.43
C LEU A 62 -26.45 -18.53 3.11
N PHE A 63 -26.63 -18.41 4.43
CA PHE A 63 -26.08 -17.29 5.21
C PHE A 63 -24.56 -17.23 5.13
N VAL A 64 -23.87 -18.37 5.28
CA VAL A 64 -22.41 -18.45 5.14
C VAL A 64 -21.96 -18.09 3.72
N ALA A 65 -22.65 -18.60 2.69
CA ALA A 65 -22.32 -18.28 1.30
C ALA A 65 -22.47 -16.78 0.99
N VAL A 66 -23.55 -16.15 1.46
CA VAL A 66 -23.78 -14.70 1.27
C VAL A 66 -22.73 -13.87 2.00
N THR A 67 -22.41 -14.20 3.26
CA THR A 67 -21.41 -13.47 4.05
C THR A 67 -20.00 -13.60 3.45
N LEU A 68 -19.62 -14.79 3.01
CA LEU A 68 -18.36 -15.00 2.28
C LEU A 68 -18.33 -14.23 0.96
N GLY A 69 -19.42 -14.23 0.20
CA GLY A 69 -19.55 -13.46 -1.04
C GLY A 69 -19.34 -11.96 -0.80
N LEU A 70 -19.97 -11.39 0.22
CA LEU A 70 -19.79 -9.98 0.59
C LEU A 70 -18.35 -9.66 1.01
N PHE A 71 -17.70 -10.58 1.73
CA PHE A 71 -16.30 -10.41 2.13
C PHE A 71 -15.37 -10.39 0.91
N VAL A 72 -15.54 -11.34 -0.02
CA VAL A 72 -14.75 -11.40 -1.26
C VAL A 72 -14.96 -10.15 -2.11
N ILE A 73 -16.20 -9.70 -2.29
CA ILE A 73 -16.50 -8.48 -3.05
C ILE A 73 -15.86 -7.25 -2.41
N SER A 74 -15.92 -7.15 -1.08
CA SER A 74 -15.30 -6.04 -0.34
C SER A 74 -13.77 -6.06 -0.48
N GLY A 75 -13.16 -7.25 -0.42
CA GLY A 75 -11.74 -7.45 -0.66
C GLY A 75 -11.33 -7.00 -2.07
N LEU A 76 -12.01 -7.50 -3.10
CA LEU A 76 -11.75 -7.12 -4.49
C LEU A 76 -11.90 -5.61 -4.73
N ARG A 77 -12.90 -4.98 -4.11
CA ARG A 77 -13.08 -3.52 -4.20
C ARG A 77 -11.93 -2.78 -3.51
N SER A 78 -11.49 -3.25 -2.34
CA SER A 78 -10.36 -2.68 -1.62
C SER A 78 -9.07 -2.80 -2.44
N ASP A 79 -8.80 -3.97 -3.01
CA ASP A 79 -7.63 -4.23 -3.85
C ASP A 79 -7.65 -3.36 -5.11
N TYR A 80 -8.82 -3.18 -5.73
CA TYR A 80 -8.99 -2.29 -6.87
C TYR A 80 -8.71 -0.83 -6.53
N VAL A 81 -9.23 -0.35 -5.39
CA VAL A 81 -8.99 1.03 -4.94
C VAL A 81 -7.51 1.24 -4.62
N GLU A 82 -6.89 0.29 -3.91
CA GLU A 82 -5.47 0.32 -3.60
C GLU A 82 -4.61 0.33 -4.88
N TRP A 83 -4.96 -0.48 -5.87
CA TRP A 83 -4.26 -0.51 -7.14
C TRP A 83 -4.40 0.81 -7.93
N GLN A 84 -5.61 1.36 -8.00
CA GLN A 84 -5.85 2.66 -8.63
C GLN A 84 -5.06 3.77 -7.95
N TYR A 85 -4.95 3.70 -6.63
CA TYR A 85 -4.19 4.62 -5.82
C TYR A 85 -2.67 4.48 -6.07
N GLN A 86 -2.13 3.25 -6.04
CA GLN A 86 -0.73 2.97 -6.34
C GLN A 86 -0.31 3.45 -7.73
N LYS A 87 -1.18 3.33 -8.73
CA LYS A 87 -0.91 3.82 -10.09
C LYS A 87 -0.68 5.32 -10.21
N LYS A 88 -1.28 6.11 -9.32
CA LYS A 88 -1.15 7.57 -9.33
C LYS A 88 0.04 8.06 -8.49
N ILE A 89 0.56 7.20 -7.62
CA ILE A 89 1.71 7.47 -6.76
C ILE A 89 3.02 7.01 -7.42
N TYR A 90 2.99 5.82 -8.02
CA TYR A 90 4.14 5.19 -8.68
C TYR A 90 4.00 5.31 -10.18
N ILE A 91 4.69 6.29 -10.75
CA ILE A 91 4.55 6.64 -12.17
C ILE A 91 5.88 6.42 -12.88
N GLN A 92 5.84 5.78 -14.04
CA GLN A 92 6.94 5.80 -14.99
C GLN A 92 6.70 6.90 -16.03
N LEU A 93 7.64 7.83 -16.15
CA LEU A 93 7.56 8.92 -17.11
C LEU A 93 7.58 8.37 -18.54
N GLN A 94 6.60 8.80 -19.34
CA GLN A 94 6.52 8.50 -20.77
C GLN A 94 7.27 9.52 -21.62
N GLU A 95 7.52 10.70 -21.07
CA GLU A 95 8.18 11.81 -21.74
C GLU A 95 9.14 12.49 -20.75
N PRO A 96 10.23 13.11 -21.24
CA PRO A 96 11.13 13.85 -20.38
C PRO A 96 10.42 15.07 -19.79
N LEU A 97 10.68 15.34 -18.51
CA LEU A 97 9.97 16.38 -17.77
C LEU A 97 10.93 17.19 -16.90
N LYS A 98 10.75 18.52 -16.88
CA LYS A 98 11.57 19.43 -16.10
C LYS A 98 11.03 19.59 -14.67
N PHE A 99 11.89 19.40 -13.67
CA PHE A 99 11.60 19.59 -12.26
C PHE A 99 12.68 20.50 -11.65
N GLY A 100 12.36 21.79 -11.49
CA GLY A 100 13.35 22.79 -11.09
C GLY A 100 14.55 22.82 -12.03
N GLU A 101 15.75 22.60 -11.49
CA GLU A 101 17.00 22.55 -12.27
C GLU A 101 17.26 21.23 -12.99
N VAL A 102 16.58 20.14 -12.63
CA VAL A 102 16.80 18.82 -13.24
C VAL A 102 15.79 18.52 -14.35
N VAL A 103 16.26 17.82 -15.39
CA VAL A 103 15.40 17.19 -16.39
C VAL A 103 15.32 15.71 -16.06
N LEU A 104 14.13 15.24 -15.71
CA LEU A 104 13.83 13.83 -15.50
C LEU A 104 13.67 13.19 -16.89
N PRO A 105 14.54 12.26 -17.31
CA PRO A 105 14.41 11.62 -18.62
C PRO A 105 13.19 10.71 -18.71
N GLU A 106 12.76 10.41 -19.95
CA GLU A 106 11.79 9.35 -20.23
C GLU A 106 12.21 8.04 -19.56
N GLY A 107 11.25 7.27 -19.04
CA GLY A 107 11.50 6.00 -18.37
C GLY A 107 11.86 6.11 -16.89
N THR A 108 12.05 7.33 -16.37
CA THR A 108 12.25 7.59 -14.93
C THR A 108 11.04 7.14 -14.13
N TRP A 109 11.29 6.38 -13.06
CA TRP A 109 10.26 6.06 -12.07
C TRP A 109 10.22 7.16 -11.02
N ILE A 110 9.03 7.64 -10.68
CA ILE A 110 8.81 8.63 -9.62
C ILE A 110 7.84 8.09 -8.56
N ASN A 111 8.12 8.41 -7.30
CA ASN A 111 7.16 8.28 -6.20
C ASN A 111 6.66 9.66 -5.82
N ARG A 112 5.43 9.69 -5.33
CA ARG A 112 4.77 10.90 -4.86
C ARG A 112 4.23 10.70 -3.45
N SER A 113 4.23 11.75 -2.64
CA SER A 113 3.43 11.84 -1.43
C SER A 113 2.14 12.62 -1.70
N PHE A 114 1.19 12.47 -0.79
CA PHE A 114 -0.01 13.27 -0.70
C PHE A 114 -0.20 13.65 0.77
N GLU A 115 -0.87 14.76 1.01
CA GLU A 115 -1.20 15.24 2.34
C GLU A 115 -2.72 15.43 2.45
N THR A 116 -3.24 15.54 3.66
CA THR A 116 -4.68 15.68 3.92
C THR A 116 -5.32 16.82 3.12
N ASP A 117 -4.59 17.93 2.93
CA ASP A 117 -5.04 19.12 2.22
C ASP A 117 -4.81 19.07 0.70
N TYR A 118 -4.09 18.07 0.21
CA TYR A 118 -3.76 17.86 -1.20
C TYR A 118 -4.09 16.42 -1.60
N SER A 119 -5.37 16.19 -1.85
CA SER A 119 -5.84 14.88 -2.26
C SER A 119 -5.37 14.54 -3.67
N LEU A 120 -5.34 13.24 -3.96
CA LEU A 120 -4.90 12.71 -5.24
C LEU A 120 -5.76 13.20 -6.43
N GLU A 121 -7.02 13.56 -6.17
CA GLU A 121 -7.95 14.13 -7.14
C GLU A 121 -7.67 15.60 -7.46
N GLN A 122 -7.01 16.33 -6.54
CA GLN A 122 -6.67 17.74 -6.70
C GLN A 122 -5.33 17.93 -7.43
N MET A 123 -4.51 16.88 -7.52
CA MET A 123 -3.23 16.92 -8.22
C MET A 123 -3.45 16.86 -9.74
N THR A 124 -3.05 17.91 -10.43
CA THR A 124 -3.17 18.04 -11.89
C THR A 124 -1.87 17.75 -12.62
N ASP A 125 -0.73 17.79 -11.92
CA ASP A 125 0.60 17.55 -12.47
C ASP A 125 1.29 16.39 -11.74
N ILE A 126 2.01 15.55 -12.48
CA ILE A 126 2.69 14.36 -11.94
C ILE A 126 3.90 14.70 -11.06
N ARG A 127 4.41 15.92 -11.13
CA ARG A 127 5.50 16.43 -10.27
C ARG A 127 5.03 16.84 -8.88
N GLN A 128 3.74 17.11 -8.70
CA GLN A 128 3.22 17.54 -7.40
C GLN A 128 3.41 16.42 -6.38
N GLY A 129 4.02 16.77 -5.25
CA GLY A 129 4.35 15.84 -4.19
C GLY A 129 5.47 14.86 -4.57
N LEU A 130 6.27 15.11 -5.61
CA LEU A 130 7.37 14.22 -5.97
C LEU A 130 8.38 14.14 -4.82
N THR A 131 8.56 12.93 -4.28
CA THR A 131 9.46 12.67 -3.16
C THR A 131 10.68 11.86 -3.56
N SER A 132 10.62 11.05 -4.61
CA SER A 132 11.80 10.30 -5.05
C SER A 132 11.72 9.99 -6.53
N ALA A 133 12.87 9.88 -7.18
CA ALA A 133 12.98 9.46 -8.58
C ALA A 133 14.14 8.47 -8.77
N ARG A 134 13.95 7.50 -9.67
CA ARG A 134 14.99 6.57 -10.10
C ARG A 134 15.10 6.60 -11.61
N PHE A 135 16.28 6.97 -12.07
CA PHE A 135 16.55 7.20 -13.48
C PHE A 135 16.85 5.87 -14.20
N PRO A 136 16.51 5.75 -15.49
CA PRO A 136 16.86 4.58 -16.29
C PRO A 136 18.35 4.52 -16.64
N GLN A 137 19.02 5.67 -16.61
CA GLN A 137 20.45 5.84 -16.86
C GLN A 137 21.00 6.91 -15.91
N PRO A 138 22.32 6.92 -15.62
CA PRO A 138 22.93 7.96 -14.79
C PRO A 138 22.62 9.36 -15.31
N VAL A 139 22.25 10.26 -14.39
CA VAL A 139 21.97 11.68 -14.68
C VAL A 139 22.87 12.53 -13.78
N GLN A 140 23.29 13.68 -14.30
CA GLN A 140 24.03 14.65 -13.51
C GLN A 140 23.08 15.51 -12.67
N LEU A 141 23.23 15.49 -11.35
CA LEU A 141 22.43 16.26 -10.41
C LEU A 141 23.34 16.92 -9.38
N ALA A 142 23.26 18.25 -9.24
CA ALA A 142 24.17 19.04 -8.40
C ALA A 142 25.68 18.80 -8.70
N GLY A 143 26.01 18.41 -9.93
CA GLY A 143 27.38 18.05 -10.32
C GLY A 143 27.80 16.62 -9.98
N PHE A 144 26.91 15.78 -9.43
CA PHE A 144 27.15 14.37 -9.12
C PHE A 144 26.45 13.45 -10.12
N ASP A 145 27.10 12.36 -10.49
CA ASP A 145 26.49 11.30 -11.30
C ASP A 145 25.65 10.39 -10.41
N VAL A 146 24.34 10.43 -10.61
CA VAL A 146 23.35 9.76 -9.75
C VAL A 146 22.41 8.85 -10.55
N ILE A 147 21.93 7.79 -9.90
CA ILE A 147 20.90 6.91 -10.47
C ILE A 147 19.53 7.09 -9.81
N ALA A 148 19.48 7.73 -8.64
CA ALA A 148 18.25 8.04 -7.95
C ALA A 148 18.41 9.23 -7.01
N PHE A 149 17.30 9.87 -6.65
CA PHE A 149 17.24 10.83 -5.56
C PHE A 149 15.98 10.67 -4.71
N GLU A 150 16.05 11.13 -3.47
CA GLU A 150 14.93 11.23 -2.54
C GLU A 150 14.96 12.58 -1.82
N LEU A 151 13.78 13.18 -1.69
CA LEU A 151 13.51 14.47 -1.09
C LEU A 151 12.54 14.25 0.08
N HIS A 152 13.08 14.24 1.29
CA HIS A 152 12.28 14.04 2.51
C HIS A 152 12.56 15.07 3.63
N ARG A 153 13.83 15.23 4.01
CA ARG A 153 14.28 16.29 4.93
C ARG A 153 15.49 17.01 4.36
N HIS A 154 16.34 16.20 3.74
CA HIS A 154 17.45 16.60 2.89
C HIS A 154 17.27 15.94 1.52
N LEU A 155 18.11 16.28 0.56
CA LEU A 155 18.16 15.60 -0.72
C LEU A 155 19.19 14.50 -0.63
N LEU A 156 18.71 13.26 -0.70
CA LEU A 156 19.55 12.08 -0.79
C LEU A 156 19.80 11.75 -2.25
N LEU A 157 21.04 11.45 -2.59
CA LEU A 157 21.49 11.09 -3.92
C LEU A 157 22.15 9.70 -3.89
N GLU A 158 21.70 8.78 -4.74
CA GLU A 158 22.35 7.48 -4.91
C GLU A 158 23.43 7.60 -5.98
N LEU A 159 24.70 7.52 -5.57
CA LEU A 159 25.85 7.74 -6.44
C LEU A 159 26.13 6.53 -7.34
N VAL A 160 26.56 6.78 -8.58
CA VAL A 160 26.93 5.73 -9.55
C VAL A 160 28.41 5.41 -9.52
N HIS A 161 29.23 6.40 -9.17
CA HIS A 161 30.69 6.29 -9.13
C HIS A 161 31.20 6.87 -7.82
N ASP A 162 32.44 6.53 -7.46
CA ASP A 162 33.13 7.18 -6.36
C ASP A 162 33.27 8.68 -6.65
N GLN A 163 32.81 9.52 -5.73
CA GLN A 163 32.87 10.97 -5.85
C GLN A 163 33.68 11.56 -4.70
N THR A 164 34.55 12.52 -5.02
CA THR A 164 35.22 13.31 -3.97
C THR A 164 34.32 14.49 -3.60
N VAL A 165 33.89 14.54 -2.35
CA VAL A 165 33.01 15.58 -1.83
C VAL A 165 33.72 16.40 -0.76
N MET A 166 33.32 17.67 -0.63
CA MET A 166 33.75 18.54 0.46
C MET A 166 32.69 18.51 1.55
N MET A 167 33.00 17.92 2.70
CA MET A 167 32.13 17.86 3.88
C MET A 167 32.90 18.43 5.06
N ASN A 168 32.31 19.39 5.80
CA ASN A 168 32.97 20.03 6.95
C ASN A 168 34.40 20.55 6.66
N ASN A 169 34.61 21.13 5.47
CA ASN A 169 35.90 21.59 4.95
C ASN A 169 36.97 20.50 4.77
N GLN A 170 36.59 19.22 4.78
CA GLN A 170 37.46 18.09 4.50
C GLN A 170 37.06 17.42 3.18
N LYS A 171 38.06 16.92 2.46
CA LYS A 171 37.82 16.11 1.27
C LYS A 171 37.59 14.68 1.72
N GLU A 172 36.41 14.16 1.40
CA GLU A 172 36.03 12.78 1.68
C GLU A 172 35.64 12.09 0.37
N ILE A 173 35.89 10.80 0.28
CA ILE A 173 35.48 9.99 -0.87
C ILE A 173 34.16 9.33 -0.49
N CYS A 174 33.11 9.62 -1.25
CA CYS A 174 31.83 8.96 -1.15
C CYS A 174 31.76 7.84 -2.19
N PRO A 175 31.74 6.55 -1.78
CA PRO A 175 31.79 5.43 -2.71
C PRO A 175 30.57 5.32 -3.63
N ALA A 176 30.73 4.62 -4.75
CA ALA A 176 29.63 4.20 -5.61
C ALA A 176 28.60 3.36 -4.83
N GLY A 177 27.32 3.59 -5.10
CA GLY A 177 26.20 2.90 -4.43
C GLY A 177 25.84 3.47 -3.06
N TRP A 178 26.64 4.37 -2.49
CA TRP A 178 26.32 5.05 -1.23
C TRP A 178 25.36 6.21 -1.46
N LEU A 179 24.75 6.65 -0.37
CA LEU A 179 23.85 7.80 -0.35
C LEU A 179 24.62 9.05 0.09
N LEU A 180 24.61 10.05 -0.79
CA LEU A 180 25.12 11.38 -0.51
C LEU A 180 23.95 12.29 -0.08
N GLU A 181 24.06 12.86 1.10
CA GLU A 181 23.06 13.75 1.67
C GLU A 181 23.45 15.22 1.45
N LEU A 182 22.58 15.96 0.76
CA LEU A 182 22.73 17.38 0.49
C LEU A 182 21.73 18.19 1.31
N SER A 183 22.22 19.24 1.98
CA SER A 183 21.36 20.22 2.64
C SER A 183 21.26 21.51 1.84
N GLY A 184 20.02 21.96 1.61
CA GLY A 184 19.71 23.30 1.13
C GLY A 184 19.53 24.31 2.27
N ALA A 185 19.27 25.57 1.91
CA ALA A 185 18.98 26.64 2.87
C ALA A 185 17.67 26.40 3.63
N ASP A 186 16.64 25.87 2.95
CA ASP A 186 15.35 25.50 3.54
C ASP A 186 14.78 24.26 2.81
N TYR A 187 14.14 23.37 3.56
CA TYR A 187 13.32 22.29 2.99
C TYR A 187 12.03 22.88 2.41
N PRO A 188 11.53 22.42 1.24
CA PRO A 188 10.32 22.98 0.66
C PRO A 188 9.12 22.83 1.60
N SER A 189 8.34 23.90 1.72
CA SER A 189 7.04 23.85 2.36
C SER A 189 6.08 22.92 1.60
N THR A 190 5.09 22.38 2.28
CA THR A 190 3.98 21.62 1.66
C THR A 190 3.41 22.37 0.44
N ALA A 191 3.16 23.68 0.56
CA ALA A 191 2.64 24.49 -0.54
C ALA A 191 3.56 24.50 -1.77
N GLN A 192 4.89 24.51 -1.58
CA GLN A 192 5.86 24.43 -2.68
C GLN A 192 5.88 23.05 -3.34
N LEU A 193 5.86 21.97 -2.54
CA LEU A 193 5.84 20.58 -3.02
C LEU A 193 4.62 20.30 -3.91
N TYR A 194 3.47 20.88 -3.60
CA TYR A 194 2.22 20.73 -4.37
C TYR A 194 1.92 21.89 -5.32
N SER A 195 2.84 22.85 -5.48
CA SER A 195 2.66 23.93 -6.46
C SER A 195 2.88 23.45 -7.91
N LEU A 196 2.58 24.32 -8.88
CA LEU A 196 2.92 24.10 -10.29
C LEU A 196 4.27 24.73 -10.68
N ASN A 197 4.92 25.43 -9.75
CA ASN A 197 6.23 26.02 -9.96
C ASN A 197 7.29 25.31 -9.11
N PHE A 198 8.21 24.61 -9.78
CA PHE A 198 9.24 23.81 -9.16
C PHE A 198 10.61 24.50 -9.12
N ASP A 199 10.68 25.81 -9.38
CA ASP A 199 11.93 26.60 -9.37
C ASP A 199 12.64 26.62 -8.01
N TRP A 200 11.97 26.18 -6.94
CA TRP A 200 12.58 25.99 -5.63
C TRP A 200 13.54 24.80 -5.60
N PHE A 201 13.36 23.79 -6.46
CA PHE A 201 14.22 22.62 -6.53
C PHE A 201 15.53 22.96 -7.25
N THR A 202 16.50 23.44 -6.46
CA THR A 202 17.79 23.99 -6.91
C THR A 202 18.97 23.23 -6.29
N PRO A 203 19.10 21.92 -6.57
CA PRO A 203 20.09 21.07 -5.92
C PRO A 203 21.54 21.53 -6.16
N SER A 204 21.82 22.31 -7.21
CA SER A 204 23.15 22.91 -7.44
C SER A 204 23.61 23.87 -6.34
N ARG A 205 22.65 24.42 -5.57
CA ARG A 205 22.92 25.33 -4.44
C ARG A 205 23.06 24.62 -3.10
N TRP A 206 22.84 23.31 -3.07
CA TRP A 206 22.84 22.52 -1.85
C TRP A 206 24.24 21.98 -1.61
N HIS A 207 24.57 21.70 -0.34
CA HIS A 207 25.92 21.32 0.04
C HIS A 207 25.96 19.94 0.69
N PRO A 208 26.98 19.11 0.39
CA PRO A 208 27.18 17.83 1.06
C PRO A 208 27.31 18.00 2.57
N ILE A 209 26.51 17.26 3.32
CA ILE A 209 26.57 17.23 4.79
C ILE A 209 26.93 15.85 5.34
N ASN A 210 26.66 14.79 4.58
CA ASN A 210 26.89 13.43 5.02
C ASN A 210 26.98 12.47 3.82
N CYS A 211 27.70 11.37 3.98
CA CYS A 211 27.77 10.26 3.03
C CYS A 211 27.76 8.94 3.81
N PHE A 212 26.83 8.04 3.49
CA PHE A 212 26.65 6.80 4.25
C PHE A 212 26.21 5.63 3.38
N ASP A 213 26.54 4.42 3.85
CA ASP A 213 26.03 3.18 3.30
C ASP A 213 24.58 2.99 3.75
N GLY A 214 23.67 2.81 2.80
CA GLY A 214 22.24 2.73 3.04
C GLY A 214 21.56 1.78 2.07
N GLU A 215 20.33 1.37 2.41
CA GLU A 215 19.47 0.70 1.44
C GLU A 215 19.18 1.72 0.33
N GLY A 216 19.70 1.47 -0.89
CA GLY A 216 19.57 2.39 -2.03
C GLY A 216 18.14 2.88 -2.25
N ILE A 217 17.97 4.00 -2.93
CA ILE A 217 16.71 4.73 -2.97
C ILE A 217 15.64 3.90 -3.69
N VAL A 218 14.68 3.40 -2.90
CA VAL A 218 13.64 2.49 -3.39
C VAL A 218 12.51 3.31 -4.01
N VAL A 219 12.45 3.29 -5.33
CA VAL A 219 11.28 3.76 -6.07
C VAL A 219 10.38 2.57 -6.35
N LEU A 220 9.23 2.56 -5.68
CA LEU A 220 8.32 1.42 -5.71
C LEU A 220 7.67 1.37 -7.08
N LYS A 221 7.63 0.17 -7.66
CA LYS A 221 6.91 -0.09 -8.90
C LYS A 221 5.49 -0.50 -8.54
N SER A 222 4.51 0.04 -9.26
CA SER A 222 3.15 -0.50 -9.22
C SER A 222 3.25 -2.00 -9.56
N LYS A 223 2.88 -2.87 -8.62
CA LYS A 223 2.74 -4.29 -8.93
C LYS A 223 1.57 -4.42 -9.89
N ASN A 224 1.85 -4.95 -11.08
CA ASN A 224 0.81 -5.44 -11.96
C ASN A 224 0.14 -6.64 -11.27
N TYR A 225 -0.87 -6.37 -10.45
CA TYR A 225 -1.87 -7.37 -10.11
C TYR A 225 -2.72 -7.54 -11.37
N LEU A 226 -2.29 -8.46 -12.23
CA LEU A 226 -3.09 -9.01 -13.33
C LEU A 226 -3.97 -10.13 -12.77
#